data_AF-A0A383E1F8-F1
#
_entry.id   AF-A0A383E1F8-F1
#
_cell.length_a   1.000
_cell.length_b   1.000
_cell.length_c   1.000
_cell.angle_alpha   90.00
_cell.angle_beta   90.00
_cell.angle_gamma   90.00
#
_symmetry.space_group_name_H-M   'P 1'
#
loop_
_entity.id
_entity.type
_entity.pdbx_description
1 polymer ?
#
loop_
_entity_poly.entity_id
_entity_poly.type
_entity_poly.pdbx_seq_one_letter_code
_entity_poly.pdbx_strand_id
1 'polypeptide(L)'
;MAAKREDVNLTPSNGGLIMRNKNIDSLFTFIDSSPTPYHVVDNMVQTMEKLDGIELKESEDWECKASSLYYVIRNDASIVAFRTPKAIDFNKIAFNMVAAHTDSPCLKLKPVKKDVTGNYMQWGVSIYGGPLLNSWLDRDLNVSGRINYIQEGKLKQKLIS
;
A
#
# COMPACT_ATOMS: atom_id res chain seq x y z
N MET A 1 -30.61 -7.23 -24.35
CA MET A 1 -30.96 -8.51 -23.68
C MET A 1 -30.27 -8.49 -22.33
N ALA A 2 -31.03 -8.15 -21.28
CA ALA A 2 -30.55 -8.01 -19.91
C ALA A 2 -30.74 -9.34 -19.17
N ALA A 3 -29.73 -9.76 -18.40
CA ALA A 3 -29.75 -10.79 -17.34
C ALA A 3 -28.29 -11.21 -17.06
N LYS A 4 -27.74 -11.31 -15.85
CA LYS A 4 -28.22 -11.15 -14.47
C LYS A 4 -27.00 -10.75 -13.61
N ARG A 5 -27.17 -9.77 -12.72
CA ARG A 5 -26.31 -9.62 -11.54
C ARG A 5 -26.83 -10.62 -10.50
N GLU A 6 -25.98 -11.53 -10.04
CA GLU A 6 -26.22 -12.29 -8.82
C GLU A 6 -25.04 -12.01 -7.89
N ASP A 7 -25.34 -11.33 -6.79
CA ASP A 7 -24.67 -11.48 -5.51
C ASP A 7 -25.60 -10.88 -4.45
N VAL A 8 -26.52 -11.70 -3.96
CA VAL A 8 -27.31 -11.40 -2.76
C VAL A 8 -27.34 -12.67 -1.93
N ASN A 9 -26.54 -12.71 -0.86
CA ASN A 9 -26.80 -13.60 0.25
C ASN A 9 -26.99 -12.75 1.51
N LEU A 10 -28.27 -12.66 1.90
CA LEU A 10 -28.78 -11.96 3.07
C LEU A 10 -28.97 -12.98 4.20
N THR A 11 -28.58 -12.60 5.41
CA THR A 11 -29.26 -13.06 6.64
C THR A 11 -29.58 -11.84 7.51
N PRO A 12 -30.82 -11.70 8.02
CA PRO A 12 -31.19 -10.58 8.86
C PRO A 12 -30.88 -10.88 10.34
N SER A 13 -30.14 -9.99 10.99
CA SER A 13 -30.19 -9.86 12.46
C SER A 13 -30.69 -8.45 12.80
N ASN A 14 -31.75 -8.40 13.60
CA ASN A 14 -32.47 -7.19 13.99
C ASN A 14 -31.55 -6.13 14.63
N GLY A 15 -31.42 -4.98 13.97
CA GLY A 15 -30.74 -3.79 14.48
C GLY A 15 -29.94 -3.06 13.42
N GLY A 16 -30.57 -2.15 12.68
CA GLY A 16 -29.91 -1.23 11.74
C GLY A 16 -29.38 -1.90 10.46
N LEU A 17 -30.08 -1.70 9.35
CA LEU A 17 -29.69 -2.22 8.03
C LEU A 17 -28.50 -1.42 7.47
N ILE A 18 -27.28 -1.63 7.97
CA ILE A 18 -26.06 -1.22 7.28
C ILE A 18 -25.76 -2.31 6.24
N MET A 19 -26.14 -2.05 4.99
CA MET A 19 -25.69 -2.84 3.84
C MET A 19 -24.17 -2.66 3.68
N ARG A 20 -23.39 -3.55 4.29
CA ARG A 20 -21.94 -3.61 4.12
C ARG A 20 -21.60 -4.17 2.73
N ASN A 21 -21.22 -3.28 1.82
CA ASN A 21 -20.64 -3.68 0.55
C ASN A 21 -19.24 -4.23 0.83
N LYS A 22 -19.02 -5.55 0.63
CA LYS A 22 -17.73 -6.23 0.89
C LYS A 22 -16.54 -5.54 0.21
N ASN A 23 -16.76 -4.86 -0.91
CA ASN A 23 -15.70 -4.13 -1.63
C ASN A 23 -15.36 -2.78 -0.97
N ILE A 24 -16.30 -2.16 -0.27
CA ILE A 24 -16.09 -0.91 0.45
C ILE A 24 -15.39 -1.18 1.79
N ASP A 25 -15.81 -2.21 2.52
CA ASP A 25 -15.17 -2.57 3.80
C ASP A 25 -13.71 -2.99 3.62
N SER A 26 -13.42 -3.77 2.57
CA SER A 26 -12.06 -4.17 2.24
C SER A 26 -11.20 -2.98 1.82
N LEU A 27 -11.78 -2.00 1.11
CA LEU A 27 -11.10 -0.75 0.78
C LEU A 27 -10.76 0.06 2.03
N PHE A 28 -11.70 0.26 2.96
CA PHE A 28 -11.42 0.98 4.20
C PHE A 28 -10.37 0.27 5.04
N THR A 29 -10.47 -1.06 5.16
CA THR A 29 -9.45 -1.86 5.86
C THR A 29 -8.07 -1.67 5.23
N PHE A 30 -7.98 -1.65 3.90
CA PHE A 30 -6.73 -1.44 3.19
C PHE A 30 -6.16 -0.04 3.41
N ILE A 31 -6.99 1.00 3.40
CA ILE A 31 -6.56 2.38 3.68
C ILE A 31 -6.06 2.49 5.13
N ASP A 32 -6.82 1.98 6.09
CA ASP A 32 -6.49 2.02 7.51
C ASP A 32 -5.17 1.28 7.82
N SER A 33 -4.92 0.17 7.13
CA SER A 33 -3.66 -0.59 7.26
C SER A 33 -2.50 -0.02 6.45
N SER A 34 -2.71 1.05 5.65
CA SER A 34 -1.71 1.57 4.70
C SER A 34 -1.38 3.06 4.90
N PRO A 35 -0.93 3.50 6.10
CA PRO A 35 -0.71 4.92 6.39
C PRO A 35 0.45 5.54 5.59
N THR A 36 1.32 4.73 4.97
CA THR A 36 2.45 5.20 4.16
C THR A 36 2.64 4.32 2.92
N PRO A 37 3.37 4.80 1.88
CA PRO A 37 3.67 4.00 0.69
C PRO A 37 4.30 2.64 1.01
N TYR A 38 5.09 2.56 2.08
CA TYR A 38 5.72 1.33 2.52
C TYR A 38 4.70 0.30 3.01
N HIS A 39 3.68 0.75 3.74
CA HIS A 39 2.59 -0.12 4.19
C HIS A 39 1.67 -0.53 3.04
N VAL A 40 1.45 0.35 2.06
CA VAL A 40 0.72 0.00 0.82
C VAL A 40 1.41 -1.19 0.14
N VAL A 41 2.72 -1.10 -0.07
CA VAL A 41 3.48 -2.18 -0.71
C VAL A 41 3.48 -3.44 0.15
N ASP A 42 3.71 -3.34 1.47
CA ASP A 42 3.67 -4.50 2.37
C ASP A 42 2.33 -5.24 2.33
N ASN A 43 1.21 -4.50 2.38
CA ASN A 43 -0.14 -5.09 2.27
C ASN A 43 -0.39 -5.70 0.88
N MET A 44 0.12 -5.09 -0.19
CA MET A 44 0.05 -5.66 -1.53
C MET A 44 0.87 -6.94 -1.65
N VAL A 45 2.07 -7.01 -1.06
CA VAL A 45 2.91 -8.21 -1.02
C VAL A 45 2.18 -9.35 -0.32
N GLN A 46 1.64 -9.11 0.87
CA GLN A 46 0.84 -10.12 1.59
C GLN A 46 -0.36 -10.62 0.76
N THR A 47 -0.94 -9.75 -0.07
CA THR A 47 -2.02 -10.13 -0.99
C THR A 47 -1.49 -10.99 -2.15
N MET A 48 -0.35 -10.63 -2.74
CA MET A 48 0.28 -11.42 -3.80
C MET A 48 0.72 -12.80 -3.30
N GLU A 49 1.29 -12.89 -2.10
CA GLU A 49 1.69 -14.16 -1.47
C GLU A 49 0.50 -15.11 -1.29
N LYS A 50 -0.66 -14.59 -0.86
CA LYS A 50 -1.91 -15.36 -0.76
C LYS A 50 -2.45 -15.86 -2.12
N LEU A 51 -1.96 -15.29 -3.22
CA LEU A 51 -2.31 -15.65 -4.60
C LEU A 51 -1.20 -16.45 -5.30
N ASP A 52 -0.26 -17.01 -4.53
CA ASP A 52 0.93 -17.72 -5.02
C ASP A 52 1.78 -16.85 -5.98
N GLY A 53 1.80 -15.54 -5.72
CA GLY A 53 2.61 -14.58 -6.45
C GLY A 53 4.10 -14.76 -6.18
N ILE A 54 4.91 -14.69 -7.23
CA ILE A 54 6.36 -14.89 -7.17
C ILE A 54 7.04 -13.53 -7.17
N GLU A 55 7.82 -13.24 -6.13
CA GLU A 55 8.66 -12.05 -6.10
C GLU A 55 9.84 -12.21 -7.08
N LEU A 56 10.06 -11.19 -7.89
CA LEU A 56 11.25 -11.04 -8.74
C LEU A 56 12.14 -9.96 -8.13
N LYS A 57 13.44 -10.27 -7.98
CA LYS A 57 14.43 -9.30 -7.48
C LYS A 57 15.08 -8.57 -8.66
N GLU A 58 15.17 -7.25 -8.56
CA GLU A 58 15.79 -6.42 -9.61
C GLU A 58 17.28 -6.72 -9.84
N SER A 59 17.92 -7.41 -8.91
CA SER A 59 19.33 -7.82 -8.95
C SER A 59 19.57 -9.18 -9.60
N GLU A 60 18.52 -9.89 -10.00
CA GLU A 60 18.58 -11.27 -10.50
C GLU A 60 18.05 -11.36 -11.92
N ASP A 61 18.49 -12.38 -12.67
CA ASP A 61 17.89 -12.72 -13.95
C ASP A 61 16.50 -13.34 -13.74
N TRP A 62 15.54 -12.99 -14.59
CA TRP A 62 14.14 -13.41 -14.43
C TRP A 62 13.77 -14.53 -15.39
N GLU A 63 13.33 -15.66 -14.84
CA GLU A 63 12.74 -16.77 -15.60
C GLU A 63 11.22 -16.83 -15.40
N CYS A 64 10.49 -16.11 -16.26
CA CYS A 64 9.03 -16.06 -16.20
C CYS A 64 8.38 -17.24 -16.94
N LYS A 65 7.48 -17.94 -16.25
CA LYS A 65 6.66 -19.04 -16.78
C LYS A 65 5.28 -18.54 -17.17
N ALA A 66 4.59 -19.28 -18.03
CA ALA A 66 3.21 -18.99 -18.41
C ALA A 66 2.23 -19.22 -17.25
N SER A 67 1.10 -18.50 -17.24
CA SER A 67 0.04 -18.57 -16.22
C SER A 67 0.45 -18.21 -14.78
N SER A 68 1.60 -17.56 -14.58
CA SER A 68 2.12 -17.20 -13.25
C SER A 68 1.91 -15.73 -12.93
N LEU A 69 1.74 -15.43 -11.64
CA LEU A 69 1.69 -14.07 -11.10
C LEU A 69 3.08 -13.71 -10.58
N TYR A 70 3.58 -12.57 -11.02
CA TYR A 70 4.87 -12.03 -10.59
C TYR A 70 4.69 -10.63 -10.02
N TYR A 71 5.58 -10.26 -9.12
CA TYR A 71 5.70 -8.87 -8.68
C TYR A 71 7.15 -8.49 -8.43
N VAL A 72 7.47 -7.23 -8.62
CA VAL A 72 8.79 -6.64 -8.34
C VAL A 72 8.59 -5.40 -7.48
N ILE A 73 9.47 -5.22 -6.50
CA ILE A 73 9.43 -4.12 -5.54
C ILE A 73 10.69 -3.29 -5.70
N ARG A 74 10.52 -1.97 -5.66
CA ARG A 74 11.64 -1.02 -5.59
C ARG A 74 11.49 -0.11 -4.39
N ASN A 75 12.56 0.01 -3.60
CA ASN A 75 12.64 0.86 -2.39
C ASN A 75 11.53 0.59 -1.35
N ASP A 76 10.92 -0.59 -1.37
CA ASP A 76 9.77 -0.98 -0.53
C ASP A 76 8.55 -0.05 -0.65
N ALA A 77 8.53 0.87 -1.62
CA ALA A 77 7.50 1.91 -1.75
C ALA A 77 6.82 1.91 -3.12
N SER A 78 7.37 1.16 -4.08
CA SER A 78 6.78 0.98 -5.41
C SER A 78 6.72 -0.51 -5.72
N ILE A 79 5.63 -0.93 -6.36
CA ILE A 79 5.41 -2.30 -6.76
C ILE A 79 4.84 -2.34 -8.17
N VAL A 80 5.34 -3.28 -8.97
CA VAL A 80 4.73 -3.66 -10.25
C VAL A 80 4.33 -5.12 -10.13
N ALA A 81 3.06 -5.42 -10.37
CA ALA A 81 2.54 -6.79 -10.40
C ALA A 81 1.98 -7.10 -11.79
N PHE A 82 2.27 -8.29 -12.31
CA PHE A 82 1.81 -8.71 -13.62
C PHE A 82 1.56 -10.21 -13.67
N ARG A 83 0.63 -10.64 -14.52
CA ARG A 83 0.34 -12.06 -14.76
C ARG A 83 0.71 -12.42 -16.20
N THR A 84 1.44 -13.51 -16.38
CA THR A 84 1.79 -14.01 -17.70
C THR A 84 0.60 -14.73 -18.36
N PRO A 85 0.47 -14.67 -19.69
CA PRO A 85 -0.60 -15.35 -20.40
C PRO A 85 -0.48 -16.88 -20.29
N LYS A 86 -1.52 -17.61 -20.70
CA LYS A 86 -1.52 -19.08 -20.72
C LYS A 86 -0.42 -19.68 -21.60
N ALA A 87 -0.04 -18.97 -22.66
CA ALA A 87 1.07 -19.31 -23.54
C ALA A 87 1.83 -18.03 -23.88
N ILE A 88 3.16 -18.10 -23.83
CA ILE A 88 4.05 -16.98 -24.17
C ILE A 88 4.39 -17.08 -25.64
N ASP A 89 3.75 -16.26 -26.47
CA ASP A 89 4.08 -16.06 -27.89
C ASP A 89 4.40 -14.57 -28.07
N PHE A 90 5.69 -14.26 -28.19
CA PHE A 90 6.17 -12.87 -28.29
C PHE A 90 5.66 -12.15 -29.54
N ASN A 91 5.21 -12.86 -30.57
CA ASN A 91 4.62 -12.25 -31.77
C ASN A 91 3.17 -11.81 -31.56
N LYS A 92 2.51 -12.28 -30.49
CA LYS A 92 1.08 -12.04 -30.21
C LYS A 92 0.83 -11.43 -28.83
N ILE A 93 1.88 -11.10 -28.09
CA ILE A 93 1.75 -10.55 -26.76
C ILE A 93 1.19 -9.12 -26.82
N ALA A 94 0.27 -8.83 -25.92
CA ALA A 94 -0.25 -7.48 -25.69
C ALA A 94 -0.33 -7.23 -24.18
N PHE A 95 -0.20 -5.98 -23.79
CA PHE A 95 -0.23 -5.58 -22.39
C PHE A 95 -1.54 -4.87 -22.08
N ASN A 96 -2.20 -5.30 -21.00
CA ASN A 96 -3.26 -4.53 -20.37
C ASN A 96 -2.68 -3.95 -19.08
N MET A 97 -2.45 -2.63 -19.06
CA MET A 97 -1.71 -1.96 -18.01
C MET A 97 -2.59 -0.94 -17.31
N VAL A 98 -2.51 -0.94 -15.97
CA VAL A 98 -3.07 0.10 -15.12
C VAL A 98 -1.92 0.68 -14.30
N ALA A 99 -1.89 2.00 -14.21
CA ALA A 99 -0.92 2.73 -13.41
C ALA A 99 -1.64 3.51 -12.31
N ALA A 100 -1.07 3.46 -11.12
CA ALA A 100 -1.46 4.24 -9.95
C ALA A 100 -0.19 4.58 -9.15
N HIS A 101 -0.32 5.39 -8.11
CA HIS A 101 0.78 5.74 -7.22
C HIS A 101 0.42 5.38 -5.77
N THR A 102 1.43 5.04 -4.97
CA THR A 102 1.28 4.56 -3.59
C THR A 102 1.33 5.68 -2.55
N ASP A 103 1.70 6.88 -2.97
CA ASP A 103 1.89 8.03 -2.09
C ASP A 103 0.71 8.98 -2.06
N SER A 104 0.65 9.77 -1.00
CA SER A 104 -0.33 10.83 -0.81
C SER A 104 0.37 12.05 -0.20
N PRO A 105 -0.11 13.27 -0.45
CA PRO A 105 0.40 14.46 0.23
C PRO A 105 0.36 14.30 1.75
N CYS A 106 1.45 14.64 2.44
CA CYS A 106 1.57 14.42 3.89
C CYS A 106 2.58 15.36 4.57
N LEU A 107 2.64 15.27 5.90
CA LEU A 107 3.68 15.91 6.72
C LEU A 107 4.78 14.88 7.03
N LYS A 108 6.01 15.13 6.59
CA LYS A 108 7.17 14.27 6.86
C LYS A 108 8.02 14.85 7.97
N LEU A 109 8.44 14.01 8.93
CA LEU A 109 9.37 14.44 9.99
C LEU A 109 10.70 14.89 9.39
N LYS A 110 11.22 16.02 9.87
CA LYS A 110 12.56 16.50 9.52
C LYS A 110 13.61 15.74 10.35
N PRO A 111 14.79 15.44 9.79
CA PRO A 111 15.83 14.69 10.50
C PRO A 111 16.29 15.33 11.83
N VAL A 112 16.38 16.66 11.89
CA VAL A 112 16.89 17.37 13.06
C VAL A 112 16.05 18.62 13.33
N LYS A 113 14.82 18.45 13.79
CA LYS A 113 14.02 19.52 14.41
C LYS A 113 13.14 18.97 15.52
N LYS A 114 13.71 18.78 16.70
CA LYS A 114 12.95 18.84 17.95
C LYS A 114 13.17 20.22 18.53
N ASP A 115 12.11 20.90 18.90
CA ASP A 115 12.19 22.21 19.53
C ASP A 115 11.30 22.26 20.76
N VAL A 116 11.61 23.14 21.70
CA VAL A 116 10.80 23.37 22.89
C VAL A 116 10.32 24.81 22.83
N THR A 117 9.01 24.97 22.62
CA THR A 117 8.37 26.28 22.57
C THR A 117 7.41 26.39 23.74
N GLY A 118 7.74 27.23 24.72
CA GLY A 118 7.01 27.27 26.00
C GLY A 118 7.10 25.92 26.72
N ASN A 119 5.94 25.36 27.09
CA ASN A 119 5.84 24.05 27.77
C ASN A 119 5.57 22.89 26.79
N TYR A 120 5.75 23.11 25.48
CA TYR A 120 5.44 22.11 24.44
C TYR A 120 6.71 21.64 23.72
N MET A 121 6.84 20.32 23.58
CA MET A 121 7.81 19.72 22.68
C MET A 121 7.20 19.61 21.27
N GLN A 122 7.90 20.14 20.27
CA GLN A 122 7.43 20.18 18.90
C GLN A 122 8.39 19.44 17.96
N TRP A 123 7.82 18.75 16.99
CA TRP A 123 8.57 18.08 15.93
C TRP A 123 8.41 18.85 14.62
N GLY A 124 9.54 19.27 14.05
CA GLY A 124 9.55 19.96 12.78
C GLY A 124 9.20 19.01 11.65
N VAL A 125 8.25 19.41 10.81
CA VAL A 125 7.84 18.68 9.61
C VAL A 125 8.17 19.45 8.33
N SER A 126 8.29 18.72 7.23
CA SER A 126 8.29 19.22 5.86
C SER A 126 7.02 18.78 5.15
N ILE A 127 6.51 19.63 4.27
CA ILE A 127 5.38 19.31 3.41
C ILE A 127 5.86 18.39 2.29
N TYR A 128 5.15 17.28 2.09
CA TYR A 128 5.29 16.42 0.92
C TYR A 128 4.03 16.54 0.05
N GLY A 129 4.21 16.83 -1.25
CA GLY A 129 3.10 17.08 -2.18
C GLY A 129 2.39 18.41 -1.92
N GLY A 130 1.13 18.51 -2.36
CA GLY A 130 0.28 19.70 -2.17
C GLY A 130 -0.92 19.42 -1.25
N PRO A 131 -0.72 19.22 0.06
CA PRO A 131 -1.81 18.97 0.97
C PRO A 131 -2.64 20.24 1.21
N LEU A 132 -3.93 20.06 1.49
CA LEU A 132 -4.77 21.12 2.03
C LEU A 132 -4.39 21.37 3.50
N LEU A 133 -3.42 22.25 3.76
CA LEU A 133 -2.80 22.40 5.09
C LEU A 133 -3.81 22.64 6.23
N ASN A 134 -4.88 23.39 5.98
CA ASN A 134 -5.90 23.65 7.00
C ASN A 134 -6.64 22.38 7.45
N SER A 135 -6.68 21.31 6.64
CA SER A 135 -7.32 20.04 7.05
C SER A 135 -6.47 19.22 8.03
N TRP A 136 -5.18 19.57 8.18
CA TRP A 136 -4.23 18.92 9.08
C TRP A 136 -4.18 19.55 10.48
N LEU A 137 -4.76 20.73 10.65
CA LEU A 137 -4.92 21.37 11.96
C LEU A 137 -6.02 20.65 12.75
N ASP A 138 -5.88 20.66 14.08
CA ASP A 138 -6.86 20.09 15.02
C ASP A 138 -7.23 18.63 14.72
N ARG A 139 -6.23 17.83 14.33
CA ARG A 139 -6.33 16.38 14.09
C ARG A 139 -5.50 15.61 15.09
N ASP A 140 -6.01 14.43 15.48
CA ASP A 140 -5.25 13.42 16.20
C ASP A 140 -4.28 12.76 15.21
N LEU A 141 -3.06 13.28 15.14
CA LEU A 141 -2.03 12.78 14.23
C LEU A 141 -1.17 11.70 14.92
N ASN A 142 -0.91 10.62 14.20
CA ASN A 142 0.09 9.61 14.59
C ASN A 142 1.29 9.66 13.61
N VAL A 143 2.37 8.96 13.95
CA VAL A 143 3.58 8.83 13.13
C VAL A 143 3.74 7.39 12.69
N SER A 144 3.70 7.18 11.38
CA SER A 144 3.95 5.88 10.76
C SER A 144 5.01 6.01 9.68
N GLY A 145 5.71 4.93 9.38
CA GLY A 145 6.77 4.96 8.37
C GLY A 145 7.75 3.80 8.48
N ARG A 146 8.91 4.00 7.86
CA ARG A 146 10.00 3.04 7.82
C ARG A 146 11.16 3.60 8.61
N ILE A 147 11.65 2.82 9.57
CA ILE A 147 12.84 3.15 10.35
C ILE A 147 14.01 2.31 9.87
N ASN A 148 15.16 2.95 9.73
CA ASN A 148 16.45 2.32 9.51
C ASN A 148 17.28 2.50 10.78
N TYR A 149 17.80 1.40 11.33
CA TYR A 149 18.50 1.41 12.60
C TYR A 149 19.63 0.37 12.64
N ILE A 150 20.63 0.59 13.49
CA ILE A 150 21.69 -0.38 13.72
C ILE A 150 21.31 -1.26 14.90
N GLN A 151 21.38 -2.57 14.73
CA GLN A 151 21.25 -3.55 15.80
C GLN A 151 22.37 -4.59 15.65
N GLU A 152 23.16 -4.80 16.70
CA GLU A 152 24.30 -5.74 16.70
C GLU A 152 25.29 -5.47 15.54
N GLY A 153 25.56 -4.19 15.27
CA GLY A 153 26.47 -3.77 14.19
C GLY A 153 25.93 -3.95 12.77
N LYS A 154 24.68 -4.41 12.59
CA LYS A 154 24.04 -4.58 11.29
C LYS A 154 22.96 -3.53 11.06
N LEU A 155 22.89 -3.01 9.84
CA LEU A 155 21.76 -2.17 9.40
C LEU A 155 20.51 -3.03 9.28
N LYS A 156 19.45 -2.63 9.97
CA LYS A 156 18.12 -3.23 9.93
C LYS A 156 17.07 -2.19 9.58
N GLN A 157 15.96 -2.69 9.09
CA GLN A 157 14.81 -1.89 8.69
C GLN A 157 13.54 -2.47 9.32
N LYS A 158 12.61 -1.59 9.72
CA LYS A 158 11.29 -2.00 10.23
C LYS A 158 10.21 -0.98 9.87
N LEU A 159 8.99 -1.46 9.64
CA LEU A 159 7.80 -0.62 9.53
C LEU A 159 7.20 -0.35 10.92
N ILE A 160 6.79 0.90 11.14
CA ILE A 160 6.10 1.35 12.34
C ILE A 160 4.77 2.00 11.95
N SER A 161 3.74 1.73 12.73
CA SER A 161 2.40 2.32 12.62
C SER A 161 1.97 2.93 13.93
#